data_AF-A0AAV0M6H1-F1
#
_entry.id   AF-A0AAV0M6H1-F1
#
_cell.length_a   1.000
_cell.length_b   1.000
_cell.length_c   1.000
_cell.angle_alpha   90.00
_cell.angle_beta   90.00
_cell.angle_gamma   90.00
#
_symmetry.space_group_name_H-M   'P 1'
#
loop_
_entity.id
_entity.type
_entity.pdbx_description
1 polymer ?
#
loop_
_entity_poly.entity_id
_entity_poly.type
_entity_poly.pdbx_seq_one_letter_code
_entity_poly.pdbx_strand_id
1 'polypeptide(L)'
;MRPESLIASAAINFGVAFIILFLFSILKKQPSNALIYYARPLSASGTGRSAAPSFPPLSLARFLPSVAWIPKAFHLSEDQILQIHGLDVLVLFRVFRFGINFFGVSSLLGLAVLVPVNYGGGEDEASKIRHSMDPFSISNVPTGSNRLWVHFTCLCFISLYGLFLLYKVRFPSRILFAET
;
A
#
# COMPACT_ATOMS: atom_id res chain seq x y z
N MET A 1 19.44 12.55 11.25
CA MET A 1 19.57 11.24 10.55
C MET A 1 20.25 11.46 9.21
N ARG A 2 21.13 10.56 8.76
CA ARG A 2 21.80 10.70 7.45
C ARG A 2 20.89 10.14 6.34
N PRO A 3 20.71 10.84 5.22
CA PRO A 3 19.88 10.34 4.12
C PRO A 3 20.44 9.03 3.53
N GLU A 4 21.76 8.89 3.48
CA GLU A 4 22.46 7.70 2.98
C GLU A 4 22.05 6.41 3.69
N SER A 5 21.92 6.45 5.02
CA SER A 5 21.52 5.28 5.80
C SER A 5 20.07 4.84 5.50
N LEU A 6 19.18 5.78 5.19
CA LEU A 6 17.80 5.49 4.85
C LEU A 6 17.70 4.89 3.44
N ILE A 7 18.45 5.45 2.48
CA ILE A 7 18.51 4.93 1.12
C ILE A 7 19.08 3.52 1.10
N ALA A 8 20.19 3.27 1.81
CA ALA A 8 20.79 1.95 1.92
C ALA A 8 19.80 0.93 2.52
N SER A 9 19.12 1.29 3.63
CA SER A 9 18.13 0.42 4.25
C SER A 9 16.93 0.14 3.33
N ALA A 10 16.40 1.18 2.67
CA ALA A 10 15.29 1.03 1.73
C ALA A 10 15.68 0.14 0.54
N ALA A 11 16.86 0.36 -0.03
CA ALA A 11 17.37 -0.44 -1.16
C ALA A 11 17.51 -1.92 -0.80
N ILE A 12 18.03 -2.24 0.39
CA ILE A 12 18.15 -3.62 0.86
C ILE A 12 16.76 -4.24 1.04
N ASN A 13 15.84 -3.56 1.74
CA ASN A 13 14.49 -4.07 1.98
C ASN A 13 13.71 -4.29 0.67
N PHE A 14 13.76 -3.33 -0.26
CA PHE A 14 13.14 -3.49 -1.58
C PHE A 14 13.81 -4.61 -2.38
N GLY A 15 15.14 -4.71 -2.36
CA GLY A 15 15.88 -5.78 -3.02
C GLY A 15 15.44 -7.17 -2.55
N VAL A 16 15.37 -7.38 -1.23
CA VAL A 16 14.87 -8.63 -0.64
C VAL A 16 13.40 -8.87 -1.03
N ALA A 17 12.54 -7.85 -0.97
CA ALA A 17 11.15 -7.97 -1.38
C ALA A 17 11.01 -8.37 -2.86
N PHE A 18 11.81 -7.78 -3.75
CA PHE A 18 11.82 -8.15 -5.17
C PHE A 18 12.29 -9.58 -5.40
N ILE A 19 13.32 -10.05 -4.69
CA ILE A 19 13.78 -11.45 -4.76
C ILE A 19 12.66 -12.40 -4.33
N ILE A 20 11.98 -12.10 -3.21
CA ILE A 20 10.87 -12.92 -2.72
C ILE A 20 9.70 -12.93 -3.72
N LEU A 21 9.32 -11.76 -4.26
CA LEU A 21 8.24 -11.65 -5.25
C LEU A 21 8.58 -12.36 -6.56
N PHE A 22 9.83 -12.30 -6.98
CA PHE A 22 10.35 -13.02 -8.14
C PHE A 22 10.25 -14.53 -7.92
N LEU A 23 10.75 -15.02 -6.77
CA LEU A 23 10.68 -16.43 -6.40
C LEU A 23 9.23 -16.91 -6.30
N PHE A 24 8.35 -16.14 -5.65
CA PHE A 24 6.91 -16.40 -5.58
C PHE A 24 6.29 -16.53 -6.98
N SER A 25 6.63 -15.62 -7.89
CA SER A 25 6.10 -15.62 -9.26
C SER A 25 6.49 -16.86 -10.07
N ILE A 26 7.65 -17.46 -9.78
CA ILE A 26 8.11 -18.72 -10.39
C ILE A 26 7.47 -19.91 -9.67
N LEU A 27 7.55 -19.96 -8.34
CA LEU A 27 7.06 -21.09 -7.52
C LEU A 27 5.55 -21.31 -7.70
N LYS A 28 4.76 -20.25 -7.82
CA LYS A 28 3.31 -20.31 -8.06
C LYS A 28 2.93 -20.97 -9.39
N LYS A 29 3.82 -20.95 -10.39
CA LYS A 29 3.58 -21.58 -11.70
C LYS A 29 3.94 -23.07 -11.73
N GLN A 30 4.65 -23.58 -10.72
CA GLN A 30 5.09 -24.97 -10.69
C GLN A 30 3.95 -25.87 -10.18
N PRO A 31 3.60 -26.94 -10.91
CA PRO A 31 2.51 -27.84 -10.54
C PRO A 31 2.81 -28.61 -9.24
N SER A 32 4.09 -28.88 -8.94
CA SER A 32 4.51 -29.50 -7.67
C SER A 32 4.06 -28.67 -6.45
N ASN A 33 4.04 -27.34 -6.57
CA ASN A 33 3.63 -26.44 -5.49
C ASN A 33 2.13 -26.10 -5.53
N ALA A 34 1.35 -26.71 -6.43
CA ALA A 34 -0.07 -26.41 -6.62
C ALA A 34 -0.88 -26.62 -5.34
N LEU A 35 -0.55 -27.67 -4.58
CA LEU A 35 -1.22 -28.00 -3.31
C LEU A 35 -1.06 -26.87 -2.27
N ILE A 36 0.06 -26.15 -2.29
CA ILE A 36 0.35 -25.07 -1.33
C ILE A 36 -0.35 -23.78 -1.76
N TYR A 37 -0.17 -23.36 -3.02
CA TYR A 37 -0.67 -22.06 -3.49
C TYR A 37 -2.14 -22.06 -3.89
N TYR A 38 -2.71 -23.23 -4.24
CA TYR A 38 -4.09 -23.38 -4.71
C TYR A 38 -4.88 -24.41 -3.89
N ALA A 39 -4.53 -24.61 -2.62
CA ALA A 39 -5.21 -25.56 -1.72
C ALA A 39 -6.74 -25.44 -1.77
N ARG A 40 -7.25 -24.20 -1.78
CA ARG A 40 -8.69 -23.91 -1.75
C ARG A 40 -9.42 -24.17 -3.07
N PRO A 41 -8.96 -23.69 -4.25
CA PRO A 41 -9.53 -24.13 -5.52
C PRO A 41 -9.52 -25.65 -5.69
N LEU A 42 -8.45 -26.33 -5.22
CA LEU A 42 -8.34 -27.79 -5.31
C LEU A 42 -9.35 -28.51 -4.40
N SER A 43 -9.58 -28.02 -3.18
CA SER A 43 -10.62 -28.58 -2.30
C SER A 43 -12.03 -28.31 -2.83
N ALA A 44 -12.27 -27.15 -3.44
CA ALA A 44 -13.55 -26.80 -4.07
C ALA A 44 -13.81 -27.58 -5.37
N SER A 45 -12.76 -27.91 -6.14
CA SER A 45 -12.87 -28.71 -7.38
C SER A 45 -13.39 -30.12 -7.12
N GLY A 46 -13.11 -30.71 -5.96
CA GLY A 46 -13.66 -32.01 -5.55
C GLY A 46 -15.17 -31.98 -5.27
N THR A 47 -15.77 -30.81 -5.10
CA THR A 47 -17.21 -30.62 -4.83
C THR A 47 -17.99 -30.07 -6.04
N GLY A 48 -17.36 -29.99 -7.21
CA GLY A 48 -17.97 -29.45 -8.44
C GLY A 48 -18.20 -27.94 -8.44
N ARG A 49 -17.70 -27.22 -7.43
CA ARG A 49 -17.96 -25.79 -7.21
C ARG A 49 -16.95 -24.84 -7.86
N SER A 50 -15.83 -25.34 -8.40
CA SER A 50 -14.80 -24.48 -9.00
C SER A 50 -13.98 -25.21 -10.06
N ALA A 51 -13.54 -24.48 -11.09
CA ALA A 51 -12.62 -24.98 -12.10
C ALA A 51 -11.22 -25.22 -11.50
N ALA A 52 -10.60 -26.36 -11.84
CA ALA A 52 -9.26 -26.68 -11.41
C ALA A 52 -8.24 -25.62 -11.90
N PRO A 53 -7.19 -25.32 -11.11
CA PRO A 53 -6.16 -24.37 -11.53
C PRO A 53 -5.48 -24.85 -12.82
N SER A 54 -5.55 -24.03 -13.88
CA SER A 54 -4.90 -24.31 -15.17
C SER A 54 -3.42 -23.92 -15.10
N PHE A 55 -2.53 -24.89 -15.29
CA PHE A 55 -1.09 -24.66 -15.33
C PHE A 55 -0.60 -24.50 -16.78
N PRO A 56 0.29 -23.54 -17.07
CA PRO A 56 0.90 -23.44 -18.39
C PRO A 56 1.64 -24.73 -18.76
N PRO A 57 1.74 -25.11 -20.05
CA PRO A 57 2.54 -26.26 -20.47
C PRO A 57 4.00 -26.15 -19.99
N LEU A 58 4.70 -27.28 -19.88
CA LEU A 58 6.12 -27.33 -19.51
C LEU A 58 6.94 -26.59 -20.58
N SER A 59 7.25 -25.32 -20.32
CA SER A 59 8.06 -24.47 -21.20
C SER A 59 8.99 -23.58 -20.37
N LEU A 60 10.07 -23.10 -20.98
CA LEU A 60 11.01 -22.17 -20.36
C LEU A 60 10.31 -20.88 -19.86
N ALA A 61 9.17 -20.51 -20.45
CA ALA A 61 8.33 -19.40 -20.02
C ALA A 61 7.75 -19.57 -18.60
N ARG A 62 7.78 -20.79 -18.03
CA ARG A 62 7.39 -21.05 -16.64
C ARG A 62 8.38 -20.49 -15.62
N PHE A 63 9.66 -20.41 -15.99
CA PHE A 63 10.73 -19.89 -15.13
C PHE A 63 10.89 -18.37 -15.24
N LEU A 64 10.23 -17.72 -16.20
CA LEU A 64 10.17 -16.26 -16.24
C LEU A 64 9.17 -15.77 -15.18
N PRO A 65 9.51 -14.73 -14.39
CA PRO A 65 8.55 -14.12 -13.46
C PRO A 65 7.37 -13.56 -14.25
N SER A 66 6.15 -13.71 -13.73
CA SER A 66 4.97 -13.06 -14.29
C SER A 66 4.41 -12.08 -13.28
N VAL A 67 4.17 -10.85 -13.71
CA VAL A 67 3.49 -9.82 -12.92
C VAL A 67 1.98 -9.79 -13.18
N ALA A 68 1.46 -10.65 -14.05
CA ALA A 68 0.05 -10.64 -14.45
C ALA A 68 -0.92 -10.98 -13.32
N TRP A 69 -0.43 -11.52 -12.19
CA TRP A 69 -1.23 -11.75 -11.00
C TRP A 69 -1.50 -10.47 -10.20
N ILE A 70 -0.66 -9.44 -10.32
CA ILE A 70 -0.78 -8.17 -9.60
C ILE A 70 -2.08 -7.45 -10.00
N PRO A 71 -2.33 -7.10 -11.28
CA PRO A 71 -3.55 -6.40 -11.64
C PRO A 71 -4.80 -7.24 -11.33
N LYS A 72 -4.73 -8.56 -11.50
CA LYS A 72 -5.83 -9.47 -11.13
C LYS A 72 -6.18 -9.41 -9.65
N ALA A 73 -5.19 -9.23 -8.78
CA ALA A 73 -5.43 -9.07 -7.34
C ALA A 73 -6.11 -7.74 -7.00
N PHE A 74 -5.80 -6.67 -7.74
CA PHE A 74 -6.44 -5.36 -7.55
C PHE A 74 -7.84 -5.24 -8.16
N HIS A 75 -8.15 -6.03 -9.19
CA HIS A 75 -9.47 -6.04 -9.85
C HIS A 75 -10.55 -6.85 -9.12
N LEU A 76 -10.24 -7.44 -7.96
CA LEU A 76 -11.19 -8.27 -7.21
C LEU A 76 -12.29 -7.39 -6.57
N SER A 77 -13.55 -7.68 -6.88
CA SER A 77 -14.69 -6.91 -6.37
C SER A 77 -15.03 -7.26 -4.90
N GLU A 78 -15.64 -6.32 -4.17
CA GLU A 78 -16.05 -6.53 -2.77
C GLU A 78 -17.03 -7.72 -2.65
N ASP A 79 -17.94 -7.90 -3.60
CA ASP A 79 -18.90 -9.00 -3.62
C ASP A 79 -18.23 -10.36 -3.82
N GLN A 80 -17.24 -10.42 -4.73
CA GLN A 80 -16.43 -11.62 -4.91
C GLN A 80 -15.61 -11.93 -3.66
N ILE A 81 -15.05 -10.91 -2.99
CA ILE A 81 -14.32 -11.11 -1.73
C ILE A 81 -15.26 -11.63 -0.65
N LEU A 82 -16.49 -11.12 -0.54
CA LEU A 82 -17.45 -11.56 0.45
C LEU A 82 -17.88 -13.02 0.21
N GLN A 83 -18.24 -13.35 -1.03
CA GLN A 83 -18.69 -14.71 -1.39
C GLN A 83 -17.56 -15.73 -1.29
N ILE A 84 -16.37 -15.36 -1.75
CA ILE A 84 -15.22 -16.25 -1.77
C ILE A 84 -14.59 -16.25 -0.37
N HIS A 85 -14.11 -15.14 0.15
CA HIS A 85 -13.24 -15.10 1.34
C HIS A 85 -13.96 -14.76 2.65
N GLY A 86 -15.23 -14.39 2.62
CA GLY A 86 -16.03 -14.08 3.81
C GLY A 86 -15.84 -12.65 4.32
N LEU A 87 -16.53 -12.35 5.42
CA LEU A 87 -16.64 -10.99 5.95
C LEU A 87 -15.33 -10.44 6.54
N ASP A 88 -14.55 -11.26 7.24
CA ASP A 88 -13.31 -10.82 7.89
C ASP A 88 -12.29 -10.29 6.87
N VAL A 89 -12.08 -11.06 5.79
CA VAL A 89 -11.20 -10.66 4.69
C VAL A 89 -11.70 -9.40 3.98
N LEU A 90 -13.02 -9.25 3.82
CA LEU A 90 -13.61 -8.03 3.27
C LEU A 90 -13.31 -6.80 4.16
N VAL A 91 -13.45 -6.93 5.48
CA VAL A 91 -13.13 -5.85 6.43
C VAL A 91 -11.66 -5.47 6.34
N LEU A 92 -10.75 -6.46 6.31
CA LEU A 92 -9.32 -6.22 6.15
C LEU A 92 -9.01 -5.49 4.83
N PHE A 93 -9.61 -5.92 3.72
CA PHE A 93 -9.45 -5.27 2.42
C PHE A 93 -9.93 -3.81 2.44
N ARG A 94 -11.04 -3.53 3.14
CA ARG A 94 -11.54 -2.15 3.33
C ARG A 94 -10.56 -1.30 4.13
N VAL A 95 -9.92 -1.86 5.16
CA VAL A 95 -8.87 -1.16 5.92
C VAL A 95 -7.66 -0.84 5.03
N PHE A 96 -7.23 -1.77 4.17
CA PHE A 96 -6.16 -1.50 3.20
C PHE A 96 -6.54 -0.42 2.20
N ARG A 97 -7.74 -0.46 1.61
CA ARG A 97 -8.22 0.58 0.68
C ARG A 97 -8.33 1.95 1.35
N PHE A 98 -8.80 1.98 2.60
CA PHE A 98 -8.80 3.19 3.41
C PHE A 98 -7.37 3.72 3.60
N GLY A 99 -6.43 2.88 4.01
CA GLY A 99 -5.04 3.25 4.23
C GLY A 99 -4.37 3.81 2.97
N ILE A 100 -4.52 3.14 1.82
CA ILE A 100 -3.94 3.59 0.54
C ILE A 100 -4.45 4.97 0.16
N ASN A 101 -5.76 5.21 0.27
CA ASN A 101 -6.35 6.52 -0.05
C ASN A 101 -5.91 7.60 0.96
N PHE A 102 -5.97 7.30 2.25
CA PHE A 102 -5.62 8.23 3.32
C PHE A 102 -4.14 8.64 3.26
N PHE A 103 -3.24 7.66 3.21
CA PHE A 103 -1.80 7.91 3.14
C PHE A 103 -1.39 8.48 1.78
N GLY A 104 -2.08 8.14 0.68
CA GLY A 104 -1.82 8.72 -0.64
C GLY A 104 -2.04 10.23 -0.67
N VAL A 105 -3.20 10.70 -0.23
CA VAL A 105 -3.50 12.14 -0.15
C VAL A 105 -2.60 12.84 0.87
N SER A 106 -2.39 12.22 2.04
CA SER A 106 -1.52 12.79 3.09
C SER A 106 -0.07 12.92 2.62
N SER A 107 0.44 11.93 1.88
CA SER A 107 1.78 11.94 1.30
C SER A 107 1.91 13.01 0.22
N LEU A 108 0.91 13.14 -0.66
CA LEU A 108 0.91 14.20 -1.67
C LEU A 108 0.90 15.59 -1.03
N LEU A 109 0.06 15.81 -0.02
CA LEU A 109 0.01 17.08 0.71
C LEU A 109 1.33 17.35 1.44
N GLY A 110 1.92 16.33 2.08
CA GLY A 110 3.22 16.44 2.72
C GLY A 110 4.32 16.83 1.74
N LEU A 111 4.37 16.19 0.57
CA LEU A 111 5.40 16.45 -0.44
C LEU A 111 5.20 17.79 -1.16
N ALA A 112 3.96 18.15 -1.50
CA ALA A 112 3.67 19.34 -2.28
C ALA A 112 3.58 20.62 -1.45
N VAL A 113 3.24 20.53 -0.16
CA VAL A 113 3.02 21.71 0.71
C VAL A 113 4.02 21.75 1.86
N LEU A 114 4.10 20.69 2.67
CA LEU A 114 4.93 20.72 3.88
C LEU A 114 6.43 20.75 3.57
N VAL A 115 6.89 19.97 2.58
CA VAL A 115 8.30 19.95 2.20
C VAL A 115 8.81 21.32 1.71
N PRO A 116 8.15 22.03 0.78
CA PRO A 116 8.56 23.38 0.39
C PRO A 116 8.50 24.41 1.53
N VAL A 117 7.47 24.33 2.38
CA VAL A 117 7.30 25.25 3.52
C VAL A 117 8.40 25.06 4.56
N ASN A 118 8.78 23.81 4.82
CA ASN A 118 9.90 23.47 5.72
C ASN A 118 11.24 23.93 5.14
N TYR A 119 11.45 23.74 3.83
CA TYR A 119 12.69 24.14 3.16
C TYR A 119 12.88 25.67 3.15
N GLY A 120 11.80 26.46 3.04
CA GLY A 120 11.85 27.92 3.07
C GLY A 120 12.26 28.55 4.41
N GLY A 121 12.46 27.73 5.45
CA GLY A 121 12.82 28.03 6.85
C GLY A 121 13.88 29.11 7.07
N GLY A 122 15.02 28.99 6.39
CA GLY A 122 16.14 29.92 6.41
C GLY A 122 17.26 29.57 7.40
N GLU A 123 18.40 29.15 6.86
CA GLU A 123 19.76 29.69 7.11
C GLU A 123 20.71 29.06 6.08
N ASP A 124 21.39 29.91 5.30
CA ASP A 124 22.32 29.55 4.21
C ASP A 124 23.58 28.84 4.71
N GLU A 125 23.47 27.56 5.04
CA GLU A 125 24.63 26.70 5.28
C GLU A 125 24.55 25.47 4.37
N ALA A 126 24.99 25.66 3.11
CA ALA A 126 25.14 24.60 2.11
C ALA A 126 25.91 23.36 2.63
N SER A 127 26.68 23.52 3.71
CA SER A 127 27.41 22.49 4.45
C SER A 127 26.53 21.56 5.31
N LYS A 128 25.45 22.07 5.93
CA LYS A 128 24.49 21.28 6.75
C LYS A 128 23.49 20.49 5.90
N ILE A 129 23.18 20.99 4.71
CA ILE A 129 22.22 20.39 3.76
C ILE A 129 22.67 18.99 3.31
N ARG A 130 23.97 18.74 3.18
CA ARG A 130 24.50 17.49 2.63
C ARG A 130 24.48 16.31 3.59
N HIS A 131 24.35 16.55 4.90
CA HIS A 131 24.54 15.50 5.91
C HIS A 131 23.38 15.31 6.88
N SER A 132 22.33 16.16 6.84
CA SER A 132 21.18 16.03 7.74
C SER A 132 19.83 16.24 7.08
N MET A 133 18.80 15.58 7.62
CA MET A 133 17.39 15.71 7.21
C MET A 133 16.67 16.88 7.90
N ASP A 134 17.35 17.63 8.77
CA ASP A 134 16.78 18.73 9.54
C ASP A 134 16.10 19.83 8.71
N PRO A 135 16.55 20.17 7.48
CA PRO A 135 15.87 21.17 6.64
C PRO A 135 14.45 20.81 6.19
N PHE A 136 14.09 19.52 6.22
CA PHE A 136 12.74 19.04 5.85
C PHE A 136 11.81 18.88 7.05
N SER A 137 12.30 19.18 8.26
CA SER A 137 11.57 19.04 9.50
C SER A 137 11.05 20.39 10.00
N ILE A 138 10.07 20.35 10.89
CA ILE A 138 9.51 21.53 11.56
C ILE A 138 10.56 22.29 12.38
N SER A 139 11.68 21.64 12.72
CA SER A 139 12.83 22.26 13.38
C SER A 139 13.51 23.36 12.54
N ASN A 140 13.27 23.40 11.22
CA ASN A 140 13.77 24.44 10.34
C ASN A 140 12.86 25.69 10.29
N VAL A 141 11.71 25.68 10.97
CA VAL A 141 10.78 26.81 11.00
C VAL A 141 11.19 27.76 12.14
N PRO A 142 11.53 29.03 11.85
CA PRO A 142 11.98 29.96 12.89
C PRO A 142 10.85 30.31 13.86
N THR A 143 11.21 30.43 15.14
CA THR A 143 10.29 30.80 16.22
C THR A 143 9.65 32.16 15.93
N GLY A 144 8.31 32.23 15.97
CA GLY A 144 7.55 33.43 15.63
C GLY A 144 7.10 33.54 14.17
N SER A 145 7.40 32.54 13.33
CA SER A 145 6.96 32.51 11.93
C SER A 145 5.48 32.09 11.77
N ASN A 146 4.76 32.76 10.87
CA ASN A 146 3.40 32.39 10.48
C ASN A 146 3.31 31.04 9.73
N ARG A 147 4.44 30.39 9.42
CA ARG A 147 4.48 29.10 8.70
C ARG A 147 3.87 27.94 9.49
N LEU A 148 3.84 28.03 10.83
CA LEU A 148 3.17 27.02 11.66
C LEU A 148 1.67 26.92 11.38
N TRP A 149 1.02 28.00 10.94
CA TRP A 149 -0.38 27.98 10.53
C TRP A 149 -0.64 27.07 9.33
N VAL A 150 0.34 26.92 8.43
CA VAL A 150 0.24 25.98 7.30
C VAL A 150 0.23 24.54 7.82
N HIS A 151 1.12 24.21 8.77
CA HIS A 151 1.11 22.89 9.42
C HIS A 151 -0.21 22.60 10.11
N PHE A 152 -0.75 23.57 10.87
CA PHE A 152 -2.02 23.43 11.55
C PHE A 152 -3.18 23.23 10.57
N THR A 153 -3.21 23.99 9.47
CA THR A 153 -4.23 23.86 8.42
C THR A 153 -4.14 22.51 7.72
N CYS A 154 -2.94 22.06 7.35
CA CYS A 154 -2.72 20.73 6.78
C CYS A 154 -3.16 19.61 7.74
N LEU A 155 -2.87 19.74 9.04
CA LEU A 155 -3.29 18.78 10.05
C LEU A 155 -4.83 18.73 10.13
N CYS A 156 -5.49 19.88 10.21
CA CYS A 156 -6.95 19.96 10.22
C CYS A 156 -7.57 19.32 8.98
N PHE A 157 -7.01 19.59 7.80
CA PHE A 157 -7.45 19.00 6.54
C PHE A 157 -7.29 17.47 6.54
N ILE A 158 -6.12 16.95 6.90
CA ILE A 158 -5.86 15.50 6.96
C ILE A 158 -6.81 14.84 7.97
N SER A 159 -7.03 15.45 9.13
CA SER A 159 -7.94 14.92 10.15
C SER A 159 -9.39 14.86 9.65
N LEU A 160 -9.90 15.95 9.05
CA LEU A 160 -11.25 15.98 8.48
C LEU A 160 -11.40 15.00 7.31
N TYR A 161 -10.39 14.89 6.45
CA TYR A 161 -10.37 13.94 5.34
C TYR A 161 -10.38 12.49 5.83
N GLY A 162 -9.59 12.17 6.85
CA GLY A 162 -9.61 10.87 7.51
C GLY A 162 -10.98 10.53 8.08
N LEU A 163 -11.63 11.49 8.74
CA LEU A 163 -12.98 11.32 9.29
C LEU A 163 -14.02 11.12 8.17
N PHE A 164 -13.91 11.87 7.07
CA PHE A 164 -14.75 11.72 5.89
C PHE A 164 -14.60 10.33 5.25
N LEU A 165 -13.36 9.86 5.07
CA LEU A 165 -13.10 8.52 4.54
C LEU A 165 -13.65 7.43 5.47
N LEU A 166 -13.51 7.60 6.79
CA LEU A 166 -14.03 6.65 7.77
C LEU A 166 -15.56 6.59 7.73
N TYR A 167 -16.23 7.74 7.65
CA TYR A 167 -17.66 7.84 7.47
C TYR A 167 -18.10 7.13 6.18
N LYS A 168 -17.40 7.41 5.06
CA LYS A 168 -17.66 6.79 3.76
C LYS A 168 -17.47 5.28 3.76
N VAL A 169 -16.52 4.73 4.52
CA VAL A 169 -16.33 3.28 4.65
C VAL A 169 -17.43 2.63 5.50
N ARG A 170 -17.89 3.34 6.55
CA ARG A 170 -18.92 2.83 7.46
C ARG A 170 -20.32 2.80 6.84
N PHE A 171 -20.67 3.79 6.03
CA PHE A 171 -22.03 3.99 5.52
C PHE A 171 -22.55 2.90 4.55
N PRO A 172 -21.82 2.46 3.52
CA PRO A 172 -22.31 1.44 2.57
C PRO A 172 -22.47 0.07 3.23
N SER A 173 -21.76 -0.19 4.33
CA SER A 173 -21.88 -1.44 5.09
C SER A 173 -23.27 -1.58 5.73
N ARG A 174 -23.92 -0.49 6.16
CA ARG A 174 -25.23 -0.58 6.84
C ARG A 174 -26.39 -0.90 5.90
N ILE A 175 -26.31 -0.51 4.63
CA ILE A 175 -27.38 -0.78 3.65
C ILE A 175 -27.38 -2.26 3.26
N LEU A 176 -26.20 -2.86 3.08
CA LEU A 176 -26.07 -4.27 2.70
C LEU A 176 -26.50 -5.26 3.81
N PHE A 177 -26.38 -4.86 5.08
CA PHE A 177 -26.82 -5.67 6.23
C PHE A 177 -28.25 -5.35 6.70
N ALA A 178 -28.87 -4.29 6.19
CA ALA A 178 -30.26 -3.96 6.52
C ALA A 178 -31.28 -4.62 5.57
N GLU A 179 -30.82 -5.19 4.45
CA GLU A 179 -31.66 -5.90 3.47
C GLU A 179 -31.49 -7.43 3.49
N THR A 180 -30.79 -7.98 4.49
CA THR A 180 -30.67 -9.44 4.74
C THR A 180 -31.29 -9.79 6.08
#